data_AF-A0A091JEE1-F1
#
_entry.id   AF-A0A091JEE1-F1
#
_cell.length_a   1.000
_cell.length_b   1.000
_cell.length_c   1.000
_cell.angle_alpha   90.00
_cell.angle_beta   90.00
_cell.angle_gamma   90.00
#
_symmetry.space_group_name_H-M   'P 1'
#
loop_
_entity.id
_entity.type
_entity.pdbx_description
1 polymer ?
#
loop_
_entity_poly.entity_id
_entity_poly.type
_entity_poly.pdbx_seq_one_letter_code
_entity_poly.pdbx_strand_id
1 'polypeptide(L)'
;DPDSGNNGLLLYSLVNNQTNEFDIDENTGQIFAVSVAGKAGTFYLEVQAADHGTRRLTARTTVNVTIDSSSSNNIVVVVLNQKINVVERNIAEVKRVLENELAWNIYIIGVYSNEFERKARSSTDVTYVKIIAFDVANQEVSAEDVKRKLREQKSNIEMELAKVFSMSVTAAIEEAPADSATPELIATIVLSVLLACTLIACLVYVLFTIIRKRKYEEHYLVKKQAEIIEGIDNPCVTVENGSLRSLEKLEHLDN
;
A
#
# COMPACT_ATOMS: atom_id res chain seq x y z
N ASP A 1 32.24 19.22 -17.15
CA ASP A 1 33.64 19.59 -17.42
C ASP A 1 34.24 18.48 -18.31
N PRO A 2 34.80 18.80 -19.49
CA PRO A 2 35.48 17.80 -20.33
C PRO A 2 36.83 17.34 -19.78
N ASP A 3 37.30 17.92 -18.68
CA ASP A 3 38.57 17.54 -18.07
C ASP A 3 38.52 16.13 -17.47
N SER A 4 39.61 15.37 -17.69
CA SER A 4 39.79 14.02 -17.16
C SER A 4 40.72 14.02 -15.94
N GLY A 5 40.62 13.02 -15.06
CA GLY A 5 41.42 12.94 -13.83
C GLY A 5 40.90 13.87 -12.72
N ASN A 6 41.80 14.41 -11.88
CA ASN A 6 41.40 15.25 -10.74
C ASN A 6 40.59 16.50 -11.14
N ASN A 7 40.84 17.06 -12.32
CA ASN A 7 40.10 18.22 -12.82
C ASN A 7 38.66 17.87 -13.25
N GLY A 8 38.35 16.59 -13.46
CA GLY A 8 36.98 16.13 -13.72
C GLY A 8 36.16 15.90 -12.44
N LEU A 9 36.79 15.96 -11.26
CA LEU A 9 36.11 15.88 -9.96
C LEU A 9 35.66 17.28 -9.55
N LEU A 10 34.34 17.44 -9.42
CA LEU A 10 33.71 18.68 -9.02
C LEU A 10 33.19 18.57 -7.58
N LEU A 11 33.45 19.59 -6.78
CA LEU A 11 32.83 19.78 -5.48
C LEU A 11 31.71 20.80 -5.57
N TYR A 12 30.57 20.44 -4.99
CA TYR A 12 29.37 21.26 -4.96
C TYR A 12 29.19 21.93 -3.60
N SER A 13 28.73 23.17 -3.59
CA SER A 13 28.51 23.95 -2.36
C SER A 13 27.41 24.99 -2.54
N LEU A 14 26.79 25.39 -1.44
CA LEU A 14 25.86 26.52 -1.40
C LEU A 14 26.62 27.79 -0.98
N VAL A 15 26.67 28.81 -1.85
CA VAL A 15 27.56 29.98 -1.72
C VAL A 15 27.12 30.94 -0.62
N ASN A 16 25.81 30.99 -0.35
CA ASN A 16 25.20 31.93 0.58
C ASN A 16 24.19 31.22 1.49
N ASN A 17 24.55 30.04 2.02
CA ASN A 17 23.68 29.23 2.86
C ASN A 17 23.52 29.80 4.28
N GLN A 18 22.89 30.96 4.40
CA GLN A 18 22.56 31.58 5.70
C GLN A 18 21.38 30.89 6.41
N THR A 19 20.76 29.93 5.72
CA THR A 19 19.51 29.26 6.05
C THR A 19 19.78 27.78 6.29
N ASN A 20 19.36 27.22 7.44
CA ASN A 20 19.47 25.78 7.74
C ASN A 20 18.37 24.95 7.04
N GLU A 21 17.64 25.57 6.11
CA GLU A 21 16.54 24.99 5.36
C GLU A 21 17.03 23.94 4.35
N PHE A 22 18.22 24.12 3.76
CA PHE A 22 18.75 23.26 2.71
C PHE A 22 20.23 22.93 2.90
N ASP A 23 20.62 21.77 2.36
CA ASP A 23 22.02 21.33 2.32
C ASP A 23 22.32 20.67 0.97
N ILE A 24 23.60 20.50 0.63
CA ILE A 24 24.06 19.89 -0.62
C ILE A 24 25.16 18.87 -0.35
N ASP A 25 25.03 17.67 -0.93
CA ASP A 25 26.12 16.70 -0.92
C ASP A 25 27.24 17.19 -1.84
N GLU A 26 28.43 17.40 -1.26
CA GLU A 26 29.56 18.02 -1.95
C GLU A 26 30.07 17.21 -3.15
N ASN A 27 29.84 15.90 -3.19
CA ASN A 27 30.40 15.02 -4.22
C ASN A 27 29.42 14.76 -5.38
N THR A 28 28.12 14.82 -5.08
CA THR A 28 27.05 14.49 -6.04
C THR A 28 26.28 15.71 -6.51
N GLY A 29 26.32 16.81 -5.74
CA GLY A 29 25.50 18.00 -5.98
C GLY A 29 24.03 17.81 -5.63
N GLN A 30 23.66 16.72 -4.96
CA GLN A 30 22.28 16.48 -4.54
C GLN A 30 21.90 17.46 -3.42
N ILE A 31 20.83 18.24 -3.66
CA ILE A 31 20.29 19.18 -2.67
C ILE A 31 19.23 18.47 -1.82
N PHE A 32 19.30 18.64 -0.51
CA PHE A 32 18.37 18.09 0.47
C PHE A 32 17.62 19.19 1.19
N ALA A 33 16.35 18.95 1.46
CA ALA A 33 15.59 19.74 2.42
C ALA A 33 15.92 19.27 3.84
N VAL A 34 16.33 20.18 4.72
CA VAL A 34 16.75 19.90 6.10
C VAL A 34 15.73 20.40 7.12
N SER A 35 15.33 21.67 7.04
CA SER A 35 14.42 22.30 8.01
C SER A 35 13.37 23.18 7.34
N VAL A 36 12.53 22.55 6.53
CA VAL A 36 11.52 23.24 5.70
C VAL A 36 10.09 23.16 6.25
N ALA A 37 9.90 22.46 7.38
CA ALA A 37 8.59 22.29 7.99
C ALA A 37 7.98 23.65 8.40
N GLY A 38 6.73 23.90 7.99
CA GLY A 38 6.03 25.16 8.28
C GLY A 38 6.53 26.38 7.49
N LYS A 39 7.43 26.18 6.52
CA LYS A 39 7.86 27.22 5.57
C LYS A 39 6.98 27.16 4.32
N ALA A 40 6.85 28.30 3.65
CA ALA A 40 6.19 28.42 2.35
C ALA A 40 6.86 29.53 1.53
N GLY A 41 6.80 29.42 0.21
CA GLY A 41 7.37 30.39 -0.73
C GLY A 41 8.58 29.86 -1.49
N THR A 42 9.21 30.74 -2.28
CA THR A 42 10.35 30.40 -3.14
C THR A 42 11.67 30.83 -2.51
N PHE A 43 12.59 29.88 -2.43
CA PHE A 43 13.96 30.04 -1.95
C PHE A 43 14.90 30.00 -3.15
N TYR A 44 15.87 30.92 -3.19
CA TYR A 44 16.83 31.04 -4.26
C TYR A 44 18.19 30.56 -3.75
N LEU A 45 18.59 29.36 -4.16
CA LEU A 45 19.84 28.74 -3.72
C LEU A 45 20.93 29.02 -4.76
N GLU A 46 21.98 29.73 -4.36
CA GLU A 46 23.18 29.89 -5.21
C GLU A 46 24.09 28.67 -5.03
N VAL A 47 24.15 27.83 -6.06
CA VAL A 47 24.96 26.61 -6.09
C VAL A 47 26.25 26.89 -6.85
N GLN A 48 27.38 26.45 -6.28
CA GLN A 48 28.69 26.52 -6.89
C GLN A 48 29.26 25.14 -7.12
N ALA A 49 29.82 24.91 -8.31
CA ALA A 49 30.71 23.80 -8.61
C ALA A 49 32.15 24.31 -8.69
N ALA A 50 33.09 23.59 -8.09
CA ALA A 50 34.52 23.91 -8.09
C ALA A 50 35.35 22.68 -8.48
N ASP A 51 36.34 22.86 -9.36
CA ASP A 51 37.29 21.79 -9.69
C ASP A 51 38.38 21.60 -8.61
N HIS A 52 39.18 20.54 -8.76
CA HIS A 52 40.32 20.26 -7.89
C HIS A 52 41.66 20.80 -8.44
N GLY A 53 41.62 21.76 -9.38
CA GLY A 53 42.82 22.33 -9.96
C GLY A 53 43.67 23.09 -8.93
N THR A 54 45.00 23.15 -9.16
CA THR A 54 45.90 23.99 -8.35
C THR A 54 45.50 25.47 -8.39
N ARG A 55 44.88 25.90 -9.49
CA ARG A 55 44.11 27.14 -9.59
C ARG A 55 42.65 26.74 -9.77
N ARG A 56 41.90 26.72 -8.68
CA ARG A 56 40.50 26.27 -8.69
C ARG A 56 39.66 27.17 -9.59
N LEU A 57 39.00 26.61 -10.59
CA LEU A 57 37.95 27.29 -11.33
C LEU A 57 36.60 27.00 -10.66
N THR A 58 35.70 27.99 -10.69
CA THR A 58 34.37 27.86 -10.14
C THR A 58 33.31 28.32 -11.13
N ALA A 59 32.16 27.64 -11.11
CA ALA A 59 30.96 28.03 -11.84
C ALA A 59 29.80 28.11 -10.86
N ARG A 60 28.88 29.05 -11.06
CA ARG A 60 27.72 29.27 -10.19
C ARG A 60 26.42 29.27 -10.99
N THR A 61 25.36 28.80 -10.35
CA THR A 61 24.01 28.84 -10.88
C THR A 61 23.00 29.05 -9.75
N THR A 62 21.79 29.48 -10.08
CA THR A 62 20.70 29.64 -9.12
C THR A 62 19.70 28.50 -9.29
N VAL A 63 19.40 27.81 -8.19
CA VAL A 63 18.34 26.80 -8.10
C VAL A 63 17.17 27.41 -7.33
N ASN A 64 16.00 27.45 -7.96
CA ASN A 64 14.77 27.94 -7.34
C ASN A 64 14.03 26.78 -6.69
N VAL A 65 13.86 26.83 -5.37
CA VAL A 65 13.12 25.83 -4.61
C VAL A 65 11.84 26.45 -4.09
N THR A 66 10.69 26.00 -4.59
CA THR A 66 9.39 26.43 -4.08
C THR A 66 8.89 25.41 -3.08
N ILE A 67 8.60 25.86 -1.86
CA ILE A 67 7.92 25.08 -0.83
C ILE A 67 6.47 25.54 -0.80
N ASP A 68 5.56 24.60 -1.03
CA ASP A 68 4.13 24.81 -0.88
C ASP A 68 3.62 24.03 0.34
N SER A 69 2.57 24.56 0.97
CA SER A 69 1.81 23.89 2.03
C SER A 69 0.90 22.75 1.53
N SER A 70 1.08 22.36 0.26
CA SER A 70 0.25 21.38 -0.44
C SER A 70 0.08 20.09 0.36
N SER A 71 -1.15 19.56 0.34
CA SER A 71 -1.42 18.28 0.98
C SER A 71 -0.84 17.15 0.15
N SER A 72 -0.30 16.11 0.78
CA SER A 72 0.11 14.88 0.08
C SER A 72 -1.04 14.20 -0.68
N ASN A 73 -2.29 14.60 -0.43
CA ASN A 73 -3.49 13.95 -0.96
C ASN A 73 -3.73 14.24 -2.44
N ASN A 74 -3.22 15.36 -2.98
CA ASN A 74 -3.41 15.70 -4.40
C ASN A 74 -2.25 15.25 -5.31
N ILE A 75 -1.28 14.51 -4.76
CA ILE A 75 -0.19 13.95 -5.54
C ILE A 75 -0.73 12.83 -6.42
N VAL A 76 -0.46 12.92 -7.72
CA VAL A 76 -0.80 11.89 -8.70
C VAL A 76 0.48 11.26 -9.24
N VAL A 77 0.48 9.95 -9.43
CA VAL A 77 1.60 9.23 -10.04
C VAL A 77 1.22 8.80 -11.46
N VAL A 78 2.01 9.25 -12.42
CA VAL A 78 1.94 8.81 -13.82
C VAL A 78 3.02 7.74 -14.05
N VAL A 79 2.60 6.60 -14.58
CA VAL A 79 3.47 5.47 -14.87
C VAL A 79 3.72 5.41 -16.37
N LEU A 80 4.98 5.54 -16.77
CA LEU A 80 5.44 5.48 -18.14
C LEU A 80 6.20 4.18 -18.37
N ASN A 81 5.91 3.47 -19.45
CA ASN A 81 6.64 2.27 -19.89
C ASN A 81 8.02 2.61 -20.53
N GLN A 82 8.74 3.55 -19.92
CA GLN A 82 10.03 4.03 -20.40
C GLN A 82 11.07 3.88 -19.30
N LYS A 83 12.33 3.73 -19.70
CA LYS A 83 13.47 3.69 -18.78
C LYS A 83 13.68 5.06 -18.12
N ILE A 84 14.05 5.06 -16.84
CA ILE A 84 14.17 6.29 -16.04
C ILE A 84 15.15 7.29 -16.65
N ASN A 85 16.30 6.83 -17.14
CA ASN A 85 17.29 7.69 -17.78
C ASN A 85 16.77 8.36 -19.06
N VAL A 86 15.82 7.72 -19.77
CA VAL A 86 15.18 8.29 -20.96
C VAL A 86 14.15 9.34 -20.55
N VAL A 87 13.36 9.06 -19.51
CA VAL A 87 12.37 9.99 -18.95
C VAL A 87 13.05 11.23 -18.37
N GLU A 88 14.09 11.06 -17.54
CA GLU A 88 14.83 12.17 -16.92
C GLU A 88 15.48 13.09 -17.96
N ARG A 89 16.05 12.53 -19.04
CA ARG A 89 16.65 13.34 -20.12
C ARG A 89 15.63 14.19 -20.86
N ASN A 90 14.37 13.75 -20.93
CA ASN A 90 13.29 14.43 -21.62
C ASN A 90 12.26 15.02 -20.64
N ILE A 91 12.61 15.20 -19.36
CA ILE A 91 11.64 15.53 -18.32
C ILE A 91 10.94 16.87 -18.57
N ALA A 92 11.65 17.83 -19.18
CA ALA A 92 11.09 19.12 -19.57
C ALA A 92 10.02 18.96 -20.66
N GLU A 93 10.23 18.07 -21.63
CA GLU A 93 9.24 17.76 -22.67
C GLU A 93 8.06 16.97 -22.12
N VAL A 94 8.30 16.03 -21.19
CA VAL A 94 7.23 15.32 -20.48
C VAL A 94 6.34 16.32 -19.74
N LYS A 95 6.96 17.24 -18.97
CA LYS A 95 6.25 18.34 -18.29
C LYS A 95 5.43 19.15 -19.30
N ARG A 96 6.04 19.58 -20.41
CA ARG A 96 5.37 20.39 -21.45
C ARG A 96 4.16 19.68 -22.04
N VAL A 97 4.27 18.40 -22.35
CA VAL A 97 3.15 17.60 -22.88
C VAL A 97 2.02 17.55 -21.85
N LEU A 98 2.32 17.24 -20.59
CA LEU A 98 1.30 17.20 -19.53
C LEU A 98 0.64 18.57 -19.32
N GLU A 99 1.40 19.67 -19.32
CA GLU A 99 0.85 21.02 -19.19
C GLU A 99 -0.07 21.40 -20.36
N ASN A 100 0.32 21.04 -21.58
CA ASN A 100 -0.47 21.33 -22.78
C ASN A 100 -1.78 20.54 -22.80
N GLU A 101 -1.72 19.22 -22.57
CA GLU A 101 -2.89 18.34 -22.64
C GLU A 101 -3.84 18.58 -21.44
N LEU A 102 -3.28 18.86 -20.26
CA LEU A 102 -4.07 19.11 -19.05
C LEU A 102 -4.46 20.58 -18.87
N ALA A 103 -3.92 21.50 -19.67
CA ALA A 103 -4.16 22.95 -19.54
C ALA A 103 -4.00 23.48 -18.09
N TRP A 104 -3.04 22.92 -17.36
CA TRP A 104 -2.71 23.26 -15.97
C TRP A 104 -1.19 23.37 -15.83
N ASN A 105 -0.74 24.12 -14.82
CA ASN A 105 0.66 24.14 -14.45
C ASN A 105 0.99 22.82 -13.75
N ILE A 106 2.02 22.11 -14.20
CA ILE A 106 2.39 20.79 -13.66
C ILE A 106 3.75 20.89 -12.99
N TYR A 107 3.82 20.49 -11.72
CA TYR A 107 5.09 20.33 -11.01
C TYR A 107 5.39 18.85 -10.88
N ILE A 108 6.53 18.44 -11.45
CA ILE A 108 7.08 17.10 -11.26
C ILE A 108 7.90 17.13 -9.98
N ILE A 109 7.42 16.44 -8.95
CA ILE A 109 8.02 16.44 -7.61
C ILE A 109 8.87 15.18 -7.35
N GLY A 110 8.83 14.19 -8.25
CA GLY A 110 9.70 13.02 -8.18
C GLY A 110 9.64 12.14 -9.42
N VAL A 111 10.78 11.53 -9.76
CA VAL A 111 10.92 10.54 -10.83
C VAL A 111 11.69 9.35 -10.26
N TYR A 112 11.15 8.13 -10.39
CA TYR A 112 11.77 6.92 -9.84
C TYR A 112 11.38 5.67 -10.64
N SER A 113 12.20 4.63 -10.61
CA SER A 113 11.93 3.33 -11.26
C SER A 113 11.61 2.22 -10.27
N ASN A 114 12.03 2.36 -9.01
CA ASN A 114 11.77 1.43 -7.92
C ASN A 114 11.66 2.21 -6.61
N GLU A 115 10.57 2.03 -5.84
CA GLU A 115 10.39 2.69 -4.54
C GLU A 115 11.44 2.28 -3.49
N PHE A 116 11.99 1.07 -3.60
CA PHE A 116 12.88 0.47 -2.61
C PHE A 116 14.38 0.62 -2.92
N GLU A 117 14.76 0.90 -4.17
CA GLU A 117 16.16 0.91 -4.60
C GLU A 117 16.58 2.24 -5.22
N ARG A 118 16.65 3.31 -4.40
CA ARG A 118 17.22 4.61 -4.82
C ARG A 118 18.70 4.55 -5.23
N LYS A 119 19.38 3.41 -5.04
CA LYS A 119 20.82 3.22 -5.29
C LYS A 119 21.16 2.27 -6.43
N ALA A 120 20.23 1.43 -6.88
CA ALA A 120 20.47 0.55 -8.02
C ALA A 120 19.89 1.20 -9.28
N ARG A 121 20.74 1.49 -10.27
CA ARG A 121 20.32 1.79 -11.65
C ARG A 121 19.77 0.52 -12.34
N SER A 122 18.95 -0.27 -11.65
CA SER A 122 18.15 -1.31 -12.26
C SER A 122 17.05 -0.60 -13.02
N SER A 123 17.37 -0.24 -14.27
CA SER A 123 16.42 0.38 -15.17
C SER A 123 15.39 -0.69 -15.54
N THR A 124 14.31 -0.77 -14.77
CA THR A 124 13.07 -1.34 -15.29
C THR A 124 12.68 -0.57 -16.55
N ASP A 125 11.92 -1.21 -17.44
CA ASP A 125 11.31 -0.54 -18.60
C ASP A 125 10.08 0.28 -18.18
N VAL A 126 10.04 0.74 -16.92
CA VAL A 126 8.94 1.47 -16.29
C VAL A 126 9.51 2.57 -15.39
N THR A 127 8.91 3.75 -15.45
CA THR A 127 9.23 4.92 -14.63
C THR A 127 7.96 5.52 -14.06
N TYR A 128 8.01 5.88 -12.79
CA TYR A 128 6.96 6.55 -12.04
C TYR A 128 7.30 8.03 -11.92
N VAL A 129 6.34 8.89 -12.25
CA VAL A 129 6.46 10.35 -12.23
C VAL A 129 5.41 10.90 -11.27
N LYS A 130 5.85 11.40 -10.12
CA LYS A 130 5.00 12.09 -9.15
C LYS A 130 4.76 13.52 -9.61
N ILE A 131 3.49 13.88 -9.76
CA ILE A 131 3.06 15.20 -10.20
C ILE A 131 2.05 15.81 -9.23
N ILE A 132 2.01 17.13 -9.22
CA ILE A 132 0.95 17.95 -8.65
C ILE A 132 0.57 19.01 -9.70
N ALA A 133 -0.71 19.37 -9.76
CA ALA A 133 -1.22 20.31 -10.74
C ALA A 133 -1.80 21.55 -10.07
N PHE A 134 -1.61 22.70 -10.70
CA PHE A 134 -2.17 23.97 -10.27
C PHE A 134 -2.92 24.62 -11.43
N ASP A 135 -4.06 25.22 -11.14
CA ASP A 135 -4.83 25.94 -12.13
C ASP A 135 -4.19 27.29 -12.52
N VAL A 136 -4.86 28.02 -13.41
CA VAL A 136 -4.41 29.35 -13.86
C VAL A 136 -4.44 30.41 -12.76
N ALA A 137 -5.18 30.18 -11.68
CA ALA A 137 -5.22 31.04 -10.50
C ALA A 137 -4.20 30.61 -9.43
N ASN A 138 -3.33 29.65 -9.75
CA ASN A 138 -2.34 29.06 -8.86
C ASN A 138 -2.97 28.38 -7.63
N GLN A 139 -4.15 27.80 -7.81
CA GLN A 139 -4.79 26.93 -6.82
C GLN A 139 -4.50 25.47 -7.14
N GLU A 140 -4.21 24.69 -6.11
CA GLU A 140 -3.96 23.26 -6.21
C GLU A 140 -5.20 22.53 -6.75
N VAL A 141 -5.02 21.71 -7.78
CA VAL A 141 -6.08 20.90 -8.39
C VAL A 141 -6.18 19.56 -7.67
N SER A 142 -7.39 19.08 -7.41
CA SER A 142 -7.61 17.80 -6.73
C SER A 142 -6.99 16.62 -7.50
N ALA A 143 -6.49 15.60 -6.79
CA ALA A 143 -5.98 14.39 -7.43
C ALA A 143 -7.06 13.75 -8.33
N GLU A 144 -8.32 13.75 -7.91
CA GLU A 144 -9.44 13.19 -8.66
C GLU A 144 -9.64 13.88 -10.01
N ASP A 145 -9.59 15.21 -10.03
CA ASP A 145 -9.72 16.00 -11.26
C ASP A 145 -8.52 15.80 -12.18
N VAL A 146 -7.31 15.73 -11.62
CA VAL A 146 -6.08 15.41 -12.36
C VAL A 146 -6.17 14.03 -12.99
N LYS A 147 -6.51 13.00 -12.21
CA LYS A 147 -6.68 11.62 -12.70
C LYS A 147 -7.78 11.52 -13.75
N ARG A 148 -8.91 12.20 -13.56
CA ARG A 148 -10.00 12.26 -14.55
C ARG A 148 -9.48 12.81 -15.88
N LYS A 149 -8.82 13.98 -15.85
CA LYS A 149 -8.34 14.63 -17.07
C LYS A 149 -7.22 13.84 -17.76
N LEU A 150 -6.32 13.23 -16.99
CA LEU A 150 -5.32 12.28 -17.52
C LEU A 150 -5.97 11.08 -18.23
N ARG A 151 -7.08 10.54 -17.70
CA ARG A 151 -7.84 9.48 -18.38
C ARG A 151 -8.50 9.96 -19.66
N GLU A 152 -9.11 11.14 -19.63
CA GLU A 152 -9.78 11.76 -20.80
C GLU A 152 -8.78 12.04 -21.93
N GLN A 153 -7.59 12.56 -21.59
CA GLN A 153 -6.55 12.92 -22.57
C GLN A 153 -5.54 11.79 -22.83
N LYS A 154 -5.78 10.58 -22.32
CA LYS A 154 -4.80 9.48 -22.35
C LYS A 154 -4.21 9.24 -23.75
N SER A 155 -5.06 9.11 -24.76
CA SER A 155 -4.61 8.83 -26.13
C SER A 155 -3.76 9.97 -26.72
N ASN A 156 -4.08 11.22 -26.40
CA ASN A 156 -3.32 12.38 -26.88
C ASN A 156 -1.96 12.46 -26.19
N ILE A 157 -1.95 12.27 -24.87
CA ILE A 157 -0.72 12.24 -24.06
C ILE A 157 0.22 11.13 -24.56
N GLU A 158 -0.30 9.90 -24.74
CA GLU A 158 0.51 8.77 -25.25
C GLU A 158 1.07 9.06 -26.66
N MET A 159 0.26 9.67 -27.53
CA MET A 159 0.69 10.07 -28.88
C MET A 159 1.79 11.14 -28.85
N GLU A 160 1.64 12.20 -28.07
CA GLU A 160 2.64 13.28 -27.99
C GLU A 160 3.92 12.81 -27.30
N LEU A 161 3.80 12.04 -26.22
CA LEU A 161 4.97 11.44 -25.57
C LEU A 161 5.69 10.44 -26.49
N ALA A 162 4.96 9.71 -27.34
CA ALA A 162 5.59 8.82 -28.30
C ALA A 162 6.48 9.57 -29.31
N LYS A 163 6.12 10.82 -29.66
CA LYS A 163 6.99 11.69 -30.47
C LYS A 163 8.24 12.11 -29.70
N VAL A 164 8.09 12.48 -28.42
CA VAL A 164 9.21 12.88 -27.56
C VAL A 164 10.23 11.74 -27.41
N PHE A 165 9.76 10.53 -27.14
CA PHE A 165 10.64 9.38 -26.92
C PHE A 165 11.02 8.64 -28.21
N SER A 166 10.40 8.97 -29.36
CA SER A 166 10.55 8.23 -30.62
C SER A 166 10.25 6.74 -30.49
N MET A 167 9.34 6.38 -29.57
CA MET A 167 8.96 5.01 -29.20
C MET A 167 7.49 4.98 -28.78
N SER A 168 6.84 3.82 -28.79
CA SER A 168 5.47 3.71 -28.26
C SER A 168 5.46 3.90 -26.74
N VAL A 169 4.49 4.69 -26.26
CA VAL A 169 4.34 5.03 -24.85
C VAL A 169 2.98 4.55 -24.36
N THR A 170 2.97 3.92 -23.19
CA THR A 170 1.78 3.71 -22.39
C THR A 170 1.90 4.57 -21.15
N ALA A 171 0.91 5.44 -20.94
CA ALA A 171 0.80 6.29 -19.76
C ALA A 171 -0.35 5.79 -18.90
N ALA A 172 -0.01 5.08 -17.83
CA ALA A 172 -0.97 4.64 -16.82
C ALA A 172 -0.96 5.58 -15.62
N ILE A 173 -2.03 5.55 -14.83
CA ILE A 173 -2.13 6.25 -13.56
C ILE A 173 -1.98 5.19 -12.48
N GLU A 174 -1.09 5.43 -11.51
CA GLU A 174 -1.06 4.59 -10.32
C GLU A 174 -2.31 4.90 -9.48
N GLU A 175 -3.22 3.95 -9.43
CA GLU A 175 -4.31 4.00 -8.47
C GLU A 175 -3.79 3.40 -7.17
N ALA A 176 -3.90 4.15 -6.08
CA ALA A 176 -3.78 3.56 -4.76
C ALA A 176 -4.77 2.38 -4.72
N PRO A 177 -4.36 1.20 -4.21
CA PRO A 177 -5.23 0.04 -4.19
C PRO A 177 -6.58 0.42 -3.61
N ALA A 178 -7.63 0.28 -4.42
CA ALA A 178 -9.01 0.49 -3.99
C ALA A 178 -9.25 -0.38 -2.75
N ASP A 179 -9.50 0.27 -1.62
CA ASP A 179 -9.82 -0.36 -0.34
C ASP A 179 -8.90 -1.54 0.05
N SER A 180 -7.63 -1.26 0.36
CA SER A 180 -7.08 -1.97 1.51
C SER A 180 -7.67 -1.30 2.75
N ALA A 181 -8.78 -1.86 3.24
CA ALA A 181 -9.32 -1.50 4.54
C ALA A 181 -8.13 -1.37 5.51
N THR A 182 -8.03 -0.22 6.19
CA THR A 182 -6.94 -0.01 7.14
C THR A 182 -6.89 -1.21 8.10
N PRO A 183 -5.72 -1.65 8.58
CA PRO A 183 -5.62 -2.80 9.47
C PRO A 183 -6.60 -2.72 10.66
N GLU A 184 -6.95 -1.51 11.08
CA GLU A 184 -7.97 -1.19 12.09
C GLU A 184 -9.39 -1.60 11.66
N LEU A 185 -9.81 -1.24 10.44
CA LEU A 185 -11.11 -1.65 9.89
C LEU A 185 -11.19 -3.17 9.73
N ILE A 186 -10.12 -3.83 9.25
CA ILE A 186 -10.07 -5.29 9.14
C ILE A 186 -10.19 -5.94 10.52
N ALA A 187 -9.45 -5.44 11.52
CA ALA A 187 -9.51 -5.95 12.88
C ALA A 187 -10.91 -5.78 13.49
N THR A 188 -11.59 -4.65 13.25
CA THR A 188 -12.97 -4.43 13.74
C THR A 188 -13.98 -5.36 13.09
N ILE A 189 -13.87 -5.60 11.78
CA ILE A 189 -14.75 -6.54 11.06
C ILE A 189 -14.53 -7.96 11.59
N VAL A 190 -13.27 -8.41 11.70
CA VAL A 190 -12.94 -9.75 12.21
C VAL A 190 -13.43 -9.93 13.65
N LEU A 191 -13.22 -8.93 14.52
CA LEU A 191 -13.67 -8.99 15.92
C LEU A 191 -15.20 -9.05 16.03
N SER A 192 -15.91 -8.27 15.21
CA SER A 192 -17.38 -8.27 15.21
C SER A 192 -17.96 -9.61 14.75
N VAL A 193 -17.37 -10.23 13.73
CA VAL A 193 -17.78 -11.55 13.22
C VAL A 193 -17.48 -12.64 14.25
N LEU A 194 -16.31 -12.61 14.90
CA LEU A 194 -15.96 -13.55 15.98
C LEU A 194 -16.93 -13.42 17.16
N LEU A 195 -17.30 -12.20 17.55
CA LEU A 195 -18.27 -11.97 18.62
C LEU A 195 -19.66 -12.52 18.24
N ALA A 196 -20.12 -12.31 17.01
CA ALA A 196 -21.39 -12.84 16.55
C ALA A 196 -21.40 -14.38 16.55
N CYS A 197 -20.36 -15.02 16.03
CA CYS A 197 -20.23 -16.47 16.01
C CYS A 197 -20.20 -17.08 17.42
N THR A 198 -19.50 -16.46 18.36
CA THR A 198 -19.44 -16.93 19.76
C THR A 198 -20.78 -16.78 20.47
N LEU A 199 -21.50 -15.67 20.25
CA LEU A 199 -22.86 -15.48 20.78
C LEU A 199 -23.84 -16.52 20.23
N ILE A 200 -23.79 -16.80 18.92
CA ILE A 200 -24.63 -17.84 18.29
C ILE A 200 -24.30 -19.22 18.87
N ALA A 201 -23.02 -19.58 18.99
CA ALA A 201 -22.63 -20.86 19.58
C ALA A 201 -23.09 -20.98 21.05
N CYS A 202 -23.00 -19.90 21.82
CA CYS A 202 -23.49 -19.86 23.19
C CYS A 202 -25.01 -20.07 23.26
N LEU A 203 -25.79 -19.39 22.39
CA LEU A 203 -27.24 -19.57 22.31
C LEU A 203 -27.62 -21.00 21.95
N VAL A 204 -26.93 -21.62 20.99
CA VAL A 204 -27.13 -23.03 20.61
C VAL A 204 -26.81 -23.95 21.78
N TYR A 205 -25.73 -23.69 22.52
CA TYR A 205 -25.36 -24.48 23.70
C TYR A 205 -26.40 -24.35 24.84
N VAL A 206 -26.87 -23.14 25.12
CA VAL A 206 -27.93 -22.90 26.10
C VAL A 206 -29.21 -23.61 25.68
N LEU A 207 -29.61 -23.51 24.41
CA LEU A 207 -30.78 -24.22 23.89
C LEU A 207 -30.61 -25.74 24.02
N PHE A 208 -29.43 -26.27 23.68
CA PHE A 208 -29.13 -27.69 23.80
C PHE A 208 -29.20 -28.17 25.25
N THR A 209 -28.66 -27.41 26.21
CA THR A 209 -28.73 -27.75 27.64
C THR A 209 -30.16 -27.68 28.18
N ILE A 210 -30.97 -26.70 27.74
CA ILE A 210 -32.41 -26.62 28.07
C ILE A 210 -33.16 -27.85 27.53
N ILE A 211 -32.95 -28.21 26.25
CA ILE A 211 -33.58 -29.39 25.63
C ILE A 211 -33.15 -30.66 26.35
N ARG A 212 -31.85 -30.79 26.66
CA ARG A 212 -31.30 -31.96 27.35
C ARG A 212 -31.89 -32.08 28.77
N LYS A 213 -32.00 -30.97 29.51
CA LYS A 213 -32.66 -30.95 30.83
C LYS A 213 -34.12 -31.38 30.72
N ARG A 214 -34.86 -30.86 29.74
CA ARG A 214 -36.27 -31.23 29.51
C ARG A 214 -36.43 -32.73 29.22
N LYS A 215 -35.54 -33.33 28.41
CA LYS A 215 -35.51 -34.79 28.18
C LYS A 215 -35.21 -35.59 29.44
N TYR A 216 -34.27 -35.15 30.28
CA TYR A 216 -34.00 -35.82 31.56
C TYR A 216 -35.20 -35.80 32.50
N GLU A 217 -35.91 -34.68 32.60
CA GLU A 217 -37.14 -34.57 33.40
C GLU A 217 -38.25 -35.48 32.86
N GLU A 218 -38.46 -35.52 31.55
CA GLU A 218 -39.42 -36.45 30.91
C GLU A 218 -39.07 -37.92 31.21
N HIS A 219 -37.79 -38.32 31.06
CA HIS A 219 -37.35 -39.67 31.40
C HIS A 219 -37.48 -39.98 32.90
N TYR A 220 -37.22 -39.01 33.79
CA TYR A 220 -37.38 -39.18 35.23
C TYR A 220 -38.85 -39.40 35.61
N LEU A 221 -39.77 -38.63 35.01
CA LEU A 221 -41.21 -38.79 35.24
C LEU A 221 -41.74 -40.12 34.68
N VAL A 222 -41.33 -40.51 33.47
CA VAL A 222 -41.70 -41.81 32.88
C VAL A 222 -41.17 -42.97 33.73
N LYS A 223 -39.93 -42.89 34.21
CA LYS A 223 -39.34 -43.92 35.09
C LYS A 223 -40.08 -44.01 36.43
N LYS A 224 -40.40 -42.88 37.05
CA LYS A 224 -41.20 -42.83 38.29
C LYS A 224 -42.60 -43.40 38.07
N GLN A 225 -43.20 -43.15 36.90
CA GLN A 225 -44.51 -43.71 36.55
C GLN A 225 -44.44 -45.22 36.29
N ALA A 226 -43.35 -45.71 35.67
CA ALA A 226 -43.08 -47.13 35.49
C ALA A 226 -42.85 -47.85 36.83
N GLU A 227 -42.07 -47.28 37.76
CA GLU A 227 -41.87 -47.84 39.11
C GLU A 227 -43.19 -47.90 39.92
N ILE A 228 -44.11 -46.95 39.72
CA ILE A 228 -45.45 -46.99 40.32
C ILE A 228 -46.32 -48.11 39.72
N ILE A 229 -46.16 -48.42 38.43
CA ILE A 229 -46.90 -49.48 37.73
C ILE A 229 -46.31 -50.87 38.06
N GLU A 230 -44.98 -51.00 38.11
CA GLU A 230 -44.27 -52.25 38.45
C GLU A 230 -44.45 -52.66 39.92
N GLY A 231 -44.74 -51.70 40.80
CA GLY A 231 -45.10 -51.97 42.20
C GLY A 231 -46.49 -52.56 42.41
N ILE A 232 -47.32 -52.67 41.36
CA ILE A 232 -48.71 -53.15 41.45
C ILE A 232 -48.87 -54.60 40.98
N ASP A 233 -47.98 -55.13 40.14
CA ASP A 233 -48.12 -56.50 39.59
C ASP A 233 -46.98 -57.42 40.05
N ASN A 234 -47.12 -57.99 41.25
CA ASN A 234 -46.38 -59.20 41.59
C ASN A 234 -47.17 -60.14 42.52
N PRO A 235 -47.84 -61.16 41.96
CA PRO A 235 -48.09 -62.39 42.69
C PRO A 235 -47.48 -63.61 41.96
N CYS A 236 -46.45 -64.17 42.62
CA CYS A 236 -46.40 -65.57 43.06
C CYS A 236 -46.15 -66.74 42.06
N VAL A 237 -45.03 -67.43 42.37
CA VAL A 237 -44.74 -68.90 42.40
C VAL A 237 -44.16 -69.66 41.18
N THR A 238 -43.10 -70.44 41.50
CA THR A 238 -42.76 -71.84 41.07
C THR A 238 -42.33 -72.07 39.61
N VAL A 239 -41.46 -73.03 39.23
CA VAL A 239 -40.53 -73.98 39.85
C VAL A 239 -39.71 -74.59 38.67
N GLU A 240 -38.50 -75.05 38.97
CA GLU A 240 -37.70 -76.08 38.27
C GLU A 240 -37.09 -75.90 36.85
N ASN A 241 -35.75 -76.03 36.86
CA ASN A 241 -34.90 -76.98 36.15
C ASN A 241 -34.91 -77.08 34.61
N GLY A 242 -33.72 -76.90 34.01
CA GLY A 242 -33.31 -77.71 32.85
C GLY A 242 -32.25 -77.11 31.91
N SER A 243 -31.00 -77.52 32.11
CA SER A 243 -30.01 -77.94 31.09
C SER A 243 -29.63 -77.00 29.92
N LEU A 244 -28.46 -76.36 29.91
CA LEU A 244 -27.10 -76.81 29.49
C LEU A 244 -26.80 -76.86 27.97
N ARG A 245 -25.66 -76.20 27.64
CA ARG A 245 -24.71 -76.40 26.52
C ARG A 245 -25.18 -75.94 25.14
N SER A 246 -24.34 -75.43 24.23
CA SER A 246 -22.89 -75.21 24.08
C SER A 246 -22.76 -74.40 22.77
N LEU A 247 -21.72 -73.62 22.49
CA LEU A 247 -20.50 -74.09 21.83
C LEU A 247 -19.57 -72.88 21.62
N GLU A 248 -18.28 -73.18 21.61
CA GLU A 248 -17.12 -72.32 21.82
C GLU A 248 -16.42 -71.94 20.49
N LYS A 249 -15.77 -70.75 20.49
CA LYS A 249 -14.60 -70.26 19.71
C LYS A 249 -14.55 -70.35 18.17
N LEU A 250 -14.06 -69.28 17.53
CA LEU A 250 -12.61 -69.06 17.35
C LEU A 250 -12.29 -67.63 16.89
N GLU A 251 -11.20 -67.10 17.42
CA GLU A 251 -10.56 -65.82 17.11
C GLU A 251 -9.90 -65.82 15.71
N HIS A 252 -9.77 -64.63 15.10
CA HIS A 252 -8.45 -64.22 14.62
C HIS A 252 -8.33 -62.69 14.63
N LEU A 253 -7.26 -62.26 15.31
CA LEU A 253 -6.69 -60.93 15.40
C LEU A 253 -5.76 -60.71 14.20
N ASP A 254 -5.70 -59.49 13.66
CA ASP A 254 -4.49 -58.98 13.00
C ASP A 254 -4.27 -57.53 13.46
N ASN A 255 -3.18 -57.37 14.18
CA ASN A 255 -2.26 -56.24 14.14
C ASN A 255 -0.86 -56.82 14.43
#